data_AF-A0A6S7J7I3-F1
#
_entry.id   AF-A0A6S7J7I3-F1
#
_cell.length_a   1.000
_cell.length_b   1.000
_cell.length_c   1.000
_cell.angle_alpha   90.00
_cell.angle_beta   90.00
_cell.angle_gamma   90.00
#
_symmetry.space_group_name_H-M   'P 1'
#
loop_
_entity.id
_entity.type
_entity.pdbx_description
1 polymer ?
#
loop_
_entity_poly.entity_id
_entity_poly.type
_entity_poly.pdbx_seq_one_letter_code
_entity_poly.pdbx_strand_id
1 'polypeptide(L)'
;MSLDISDFRFSTANTPNVFHRFATAGDCISPDCPEEYRKGNFKVDMNGTNFLLLNSIPYSFHTFPPCAQRVFKGSMSSDRRQWSGYCGGHCGNCWPE
;
A
#
# COMPACT_ATOMS: atom_id res chain seq x y z
N MET A 1 22.07 13.03 4.74
CA MET A 1 21.57 13.18 3.36
C MET A 1 20.18 13.76 3.47
N SER A 2 19.97 14.96 2.94
CA SER A 2 18.72 15.72 3.12
C SER A 2 17.81 15.47 1.93
N LEU A 3 16.65 14.87 2.17
CA LEU A 3 15.61 14.68 1.16
C LEU A 3 14.73 15.94 1.12
N ASP A 4 14.58 16.53 -0.07
CA ASP A 4 13.58 17.56 -0.31
C ASP A 4 12.21 16.89 -0.48
N ILE A 5 11.37 17.06 0.54
CA ILE A 5 10.05 16.45 0.66
C ILE A 5 8.98 17.17 -0.19
N SER A 6 9.31 18.31 -0.81
CA SER A 6 8.34 19.10 -1.57
C SER A 6 8.03 18.52 -2.95
N ASP A 7 8.91 17.69 -3.50
CA ASP A 7 8.84 17.20 -4.89
C ASP A 7 8.17 15.82 -5.03
N PHE A 8 7.90 15.15 -3.91
CA PHE A 8 7.34 13.80 -3.91
C PHE A 8 6.17 13.66 -2.94
N ARG A 9 4.94 13.74 -3.46
CA ARG A 9 3.75 13.35 -2.69
C ARG A 9 3.64 11.83 -2.64
N PHE A 10 4.28 11.21 -1.65
CA PHE A 10 4.20 9.76 -1.42
C PHE A 10 2.92 9.34 -0.66
N SER A 11 2.30 10.25 0.10
CA SER A 11 1.03 10.03 0.81
C SER A 11 0.40 11.37 1.22
N THR A 12 -0.91 11.53 1.04
CA THR A 12 -1.66 12.65 1.63
C THR A 12 -2.31 12.21 2.93
N ALA A 13 -1.86 12.76 4.07
CA ALA A 13 -2.52 12.61 5.35
C ALA A 13 -3.24 13.93 5.69
N ASN A 14 -4.51 13.85 6.09
CA ASN A 14 -5.28 15.02 6.52
C ASN A 14 -4.94 15.46 7.97
N THR A 15 -3.99 14.76 8.60
CA THR A 15 -3.53 14.99 9.97
C THR A 15 -2.02 15.27 9.97
N PRO A 16 -1.57 16.37 10.60
CA PRO A 16 -0.14 16.65 10.78
C PRO A 16 0.56 15.53 11.57
N ASN A 17 1.82 15.26 11.27
CA ASN A 17 2.70 14.33 12.00
C ASN A 17 2.30 12.84 11.97
N VAL A 18 1.51 12.39 11.00
CA VAL A 18 1.28 10.95 10.80
C VAL A 18 2.28 10.39 9.80
N PHE A 19 3.21 9.57 10.30
CA PHE A 19 4.12 8.79 9.48
C PHE A 19 3.40 7.53 9.00
N HIS A 20 2.95 7.51 7.75
CA HIS A 20 2.44 6.30 7.13
C HIS A 20 3.59 5.50 6.54
N ARG A 21 3.65 4.19 6.83
CA ARG A 21 4.56 3.31 6.10
C ARG A 21 4.23 3.40 4.61
N PHE A 22 5.27 3.44 3.79
CA PHE A 22 5.11 3.47 2.35
C PHE A 22 4.28 2.27 1.87
N ALA A 23 3.45 2.45 0.84
CA ALA A 23 2.56 1.41 0.31
C ALA A 23 1.55 0.79 1.32
N THR A 24 1.20 1.53 2.38
CA THR A 24 0.10 1.16 3.28
C THR A 24 -1.24 1.44 2.61
N ALA A 25 -2.19 0.53 2.78
CA ALA A 25 -3.58 0.76 2.40
C ALA A 25 -4.53 0.14 3.44
N GLY A 26 -5.77 0.60 3.43
CA GLY A 26 -6.81 0.04 4.29
C GLY A 26 -8.16 0.66 3.98
N ASP A 27 -9.21 -0.02 4.41
CA ASP A 27 -10.59 0.46 4.35
C ASP A 27 -11.40 -0.13 5.52
N CYS A 28 -12.59 0.43 5.76
CA CYS A 28 -13.55 -0.11 6.73
C CYS A 28 -14.93 -0.28 6.07
N ILE A 29 -15.04 -1.22 5.13
CA ILE A 29 -16.25 -1.34 4.29
C ILE A 29 -17.01 -2.63 4.54
N SER A 30 -16.36 -3.81 4.44
CA SER A 30 -17.09 -5.08 4.53
C SER A 30 -16.25 -6.21 5.18
N PRO A 31 -16.90 -7.06 6.01
CA PRO A 31 -16.35 -8.30 6.53
C PRO A 31 -16.49 -9.49 5.56
N ASP A 32 -16.82 -9.29 4.29
CA ASP A 32 -16.91 -10.38 3.30
C ASP A 32 -15.58 -10.61 2.60
N CYS A 33 -15.34 -11.82 2.10
CA CYS A 33 -14.12 -12.21 1.40
C CYS A 33 -13.89 -11.61 -0.01
N PRO A 34 -14.92 -11.37 -0.85
CA PRO A 34 -14.71 -11.03 -2.25
C PRO A 34 -13.83 -9.79 -2.48
N GLU A 35 -13.09 -9.81 -3.58
CA GLU A 35 -12.08 -8.79 -3.88
C GLU A 35 -12.70 -7.42 -4.15
N GLU A 36 -13.89 -7.37 -4.75
CA GLU A 36 -14.63 -6.16 -5.08
C GLU A 36 -14.92 -5.27 -3.87
N TYR A 37 -14.87 -5.84 -2.66
CA TYR A 37 -15.03 -5.11 -1.40
C TYR A 37 -13.75 -4.45 -0.89
N ARG A 38 -12.58 -4.72 -1.50
CA ARG A 38 -11.31 -4.05 -1.16
C ARG A 38 -11.23 -2.72 -1.90
N LYS A 39 -11.31 -1.62 -1.14
CA LYS A 39 -11.21 -0.26 -1.66
C LYS A 39 -9.95 0.45 -1.21
N GLY A 40 -9.33 0.02 -0.10
CA GLY A 40 -8.02 0.47 0.30
C GLY A 40 -7.03 0.15 -0.81
N ASN A 41 -6.40 1.18 -1.36
CA ASN A 41 -5.46 1.04 -2.46
C ASN A 41 -4.18 1.80 -2.14
N PHE A 42 -3.07 1.30 -2.67
CA PHE A 42 -1.78 1.97 -2.62
C PHE A 42 -1.18 2.01 -4.02
N LYS A 43 -0.35 3.02 -4.24
CA LYS A 43 0.53 3.11 -5.41
C LYS A 43 1.87 3.67 -4.99
N VAL A 44 2.91 3.00 -5.47
CA VAL A 44 4.31 3.33 -5.31
C VAL A 44 4.86 3.66 -6.69
N ASP A 45 5.57 4.77 -6.80
CA ASP A 45 6.33 5.14 -7.98
C ASP A 45 7.71 5.65 -7.57
N MET A 46 8.74 4.91 -7.98
CA MET A 46 10.15 5.20 -7.74
C MET A 46 10.83 5.76 -9.01
N ASN A 47 10.08 6.08 -10.07
CA ASN A 47 10.63 6.73 -11.25
C ASN A 47 11.31 8.06 -10.89
N GLY A 48 12.34 8.41 -11.65
CA GLY A 48 13.20 9.56 -11.33
C GLY A 48 14.17 9.33 -10.16
N THR A 49 14.09 8.18 -9.47
CA THR A 49 15.08 7.77 -8.46
C THR A 49 16.02 6.68 -8.98
N ASN A 50 17.11 6.44 -8.27
CA ASN A 50 18.02 5.30 -8.52
C ASN A 50 17.66 4.05 -7.68
N PHE A 51 16.49 4.06 -7.03
CA PHE A 51 16.04 2.94 -6.20
C PHE A 51 15.18 1.96 -7.00
N LEU A 52 15.25 0.69 -6.60
CA LEU A 52 14.43 -0.40 -7.12
C LEU A 52 13.71 -1.06 -5.95
N LEU A 53 12.49 -1.52 -6.20
CA LEU A 53 11.75 -2.34 -5.26
C LEU A 53 12.31 -3.76 -5.20
N LEU A 54 12.08 -4.44 -4.08
CA LEU A 54 12.36 -5.86 -3.95
C LEU A 54 11.51 -6.67 -4.94
N ASN A 55 12.02 -7.84 -5.37
CA ASN A 55 11.29 -8.74 -6.27
C ASN A 55 9.97 -9.22 -5.68
N SER A 56 9.91 -9.33 -4.35
CA SER A 56 8.73 -9.65 -3.59
C SER A 56 8.73 -8.74 -2.37
N ILE A 57 7.59 -8.14 -2.07
CA ILE A 57 7.41 -7.26 -0.94
C ILE A 57 6.54 -8.02 0.07
N PRO A 58 7.08 -8.46 1.21
CA PRO A 58 6.27 -9.06 2.27
C PRO A 58 5.31 -8.01 2.83
N TYR A 59 4.08 -8.42 3.13
CA TYR A 59 3.05 -7.57 3.71
C TYR A 59 2.55 -8.18 5.01
N SER A 60 2.40 -7.35 6.04
CA SER A 60 1.57 -7.67 7.19
C SER A 60 0.13 -7.20 6.95
N PHE A 61 -0.82 -7.89 7.56
CA PHE A 61 -2.24 -7.61 7.45
C PHE A 61 -2.89 -7.55 8.83
N HIS A 62 -3.62 -6.48 9.08
CA HIS A 62 -4.58 -6.42 10.17
C HIS A 62 -5.96 -6.23 9.56
N THR A 63 -6.60 -7.33 9.21
CA THR A 63 -7.92 -7.32 8.58
C THR A 63 -8.69 -8.60 8.94
N PHE A 64 -10.01 -8.48 8.94
CA PHE A 64 -10.95 -9.58 9.04
C PHE A 64 -11.88 -9.53 7.83
N PRO A 65 -12.27 -10.68 7.25
CA PRO A 65 -11.93 -12.07 7.60
C PRO A 65 -10.54 -12.54 7.10
N PRO A 66 -10.01 -13.70 7.54
CA PRO A 66 -8.66 -14.18 7.17
C PRO A 66 -8.40 -14.29 5.66
N CYS A 67 -9.42 -14.59 4.85
CA CYS A 67 -9.32 -14.59 3.38
C CYS A 67 -8.96 -13.21 2.78
N ALA A 68 -9.14 -12.12 3.54
CA ALA A 68 -8.78 -10.76 3.17
C ALA A 68 -7.30 -10.42 3.45
N GLN A 69 -6.54 -11.30 4.11
CA GLN A 69 -5.14 -11.09 4.50
C GLN A 69 -4.18 -11.34 3.32
N ARG A 70 -4.35 -10.57 2.24
CA ARG A 70 -3.48 -10.59 1.06
C ARG A 70 -3.58 -9.28 0.28
N VAL A 71 -2.60 -9.02 -0.57
CA VAL A 71 -2.71 -7.96 -1.58
C VAL A 71 -3.53 -8.47 -2.76
N PHE A 72 -4.58 -7.74 -3.12
CA PHE A 72 -5.42 -8.00 -4.28
C PHE A 72 -4.97 -7.12 -5.46
N LYS A 73 -5.11 -7.64 -6.69
CA LYS A 73 -4.68 -6.93 -7.92
C LYS A 73 -3.28 -6.33 -7.82
N GLY A 74 -2.37 -7.05 -7.16
CA GLY A 74 -0.97 -6.65 -7.04
C GLY A 74 -0.31 -6.59 -8.42
N SER A 75 0.28 -5.44 -8.77
CA SER A 75 0.96 -5.23 -10.04
C SER A 75 2.31 -4.56 -9.82
N MET A 76 3.38 -5.25 -10.21
CA MET A 76 4.76 -4.77 -10.18
C MET A 76 5.21 -4.49 -11.61
N SER A 77 5.80 -3.32 -11.86
CA SER A 77 6.39 -3.03 -13.18
C SER A 77 7.62 -3.90 -13.42
N SER A 78 7.95 -4.17 -14.69
CA SER A 78 9.08 -5.02 -15.08
C SER A 78 10.43 -4.49 -14.60
N ASP A 79 10.57 -3.18 -14.49
CA ASP A 79 11.75 -2.49 -13.98
C ASP A 79 11.78 -2.37 -12.44
N ARG A 80 10.76 -2.89 -11.75
CA ARG A 80 10.59 -2.85 -10.28
C ARG A 80 10.59 -1.43 -9.72
N ARG A 81 10.12 -0.45 -10.48
CA ARG A 81 10.00 0.95 -10.03
C ARG A 81 8.58 1.30 -9.60
N GLN A 82 7.58 0.54 -10.01
CA GLN A 82 6.19 0.80 -9.66
C GLN A 82 5.56 -0.44 -9.03
N TRP A 83 4.80 -0.20 -7.97
CA TRP A 83 4.04 -1.23 -7.27
C TRP A 83 2.68 -0.68 -6.88
N SER A 84 1.63 -1.44 -7.13
CA SER A 84 0.27 -1.04 -6.77
C SER A 84 -0.56 -2.25 -6.39
N GLY A 85 -1.61 -2.01 -5.63
CA GLY A 85 -2.52 -3.06 -5.21
C GLY A 85 -3.60 -2.56 -4.27
N TYR A 86 -4.43 -3.49 -3.86
CA TYR A 86 -5.56 -3.26 -2.98
C TYR A 86 -5.47 -4.14 -1.74
N CYS A 87 -5.88 -3.63 -0.60
CA CYS A 87 -6.05 -4.38 0.62
C CYS A 87 -6.98 -3.62 1.58
N GLY A 88 -7.54 -4.31 2.57
CA GLY A 88 -8.48 -3.73 3.52
C GLY A 88 -9.52 -4.74 3.95
N GLY A 89 -10.68 -4.25 4.39
CA GLY A 89 -11.83 -5.04 4.78
C GLY A 89 -12.61 -4.46 5.94
N HIS A 90 -12.91 -5.29 6.95
CA HIS A 90 -13.62 -4.80 8.12
C HIS A 90 -12.66 -4.03 9.03
N CYS A 91 -12.61 -2.72 8.83
CA CYS A 91 -11.68 -1.80 9.50
C CYS A 91 -10.24 -2.31 9.42
N GLY A 92 -9.88 -2.80 8.23
CA GLY A 92 -8.64 -3.52 8.00
C GLY A 92 -7.63 -2.70 7.21
N ASN A 93 -6.35 -2.95 7.47
CA ASN A 93 -5.23 -2.35 6.77
C ASN A 93 -4.12 -3.36 6.50
N CYS A 94 -3.25 -3.02 5.55
CA CYS A 94 -2.03 -3.75 5.24
C CYS A 94 -0.86 -2.79 5.04
N TRP A 95 0.35 -3.28 5.27
CA TRP A 95 1.58 -2.51 5.09
C TRP A 95 2.75 -3.44 4.77
N PRO A 96 3.79 -2.96 4.03
CA PRO A 96 5.03 -3.68 3.86
C PRO A 96 5.77 -3.91 5.18
N GLU A 97 6.42 -5.07 5.30
CA GLU A 97 7.36 -5.37 6.41
C GLU A 97 8.72 -4.69 6.23
#